data_AF-A0A1S6HUD4-F1
#
_entry.id   AF-A0A1S6HUD4-F1
#
_cell.length_a   1.000
_cell.length_b   1.000
_cell.length_c   1.000
_cell.angle_alpha   90.00
_cell.angle_beta   90.00
_cell.angle_gamma   90.00
#
_symmetry.space_group_name_H-M   'P 1'
#
loop_
_entity.id
_entity.type
_entity.pdbx_description
1 polymer ?
#
loop_
_entity_poly.entity_id
_entity_poly.type
_entity_poly.pdbx_seq_one_letter_code
_entity_poly.pdbx_strand_id
1 'polypeptide(L)' 'MSKLNKTESDKVPPNTVEQEGTSSLDTAADDIKLAVDLIYLFESNKIDAQVALSAIEIVKADLMSKLDKVE' A
#
# COMPACT_ATOMS: atom_id res chain seq x y z
N MET A 1 28.36 -45.80 -28.26
CA MET A 1 27.10 -45.35 -27.61
C MET A 1 27.43 -44.12 -26.80
N SER A 2 27.12 -42.93 -27.32
CA SER A 2 27.08 -41.68 -26.56
C SER A 2 26.04 -40.79 -27.21
N LYS A 3 24.85 -40.78 -26.63
CA LYS A 3 23.83 -39.77 -26.94
C LYS A 3 24.21 -38.50 -26.17
N LEU A 4 24.25 -37.36 -26.85
CA LEU A 4 23.74 -36.10 -26.29
C LEU A 4 23.48 -35.13 -27.42
N ASN A 5 22.20 -34.90 -27.68
CA ASN A 5 21.66 -33.96 -28.64
C ASN A 5 21.05 -32.82 -27.82
N LYS A 6 21.58 -31.59 -27.86
CA LYS A 6 20.85 -30.39 -27.41
C LYS A 6 21.47 -29.08 -27.92
N THR A 7 21.03 -28.71 -29.12
CA THR A 7 20.99 -27.36 -29.71
C THR A 7 19.73 -27.43 -30.59
N GLU A 8 18.77 -26.53 -30.65
CA GLU A 8 18.68 -25.09 -30.46
C GLU A 8 17.26 -24.81 -29.92
N SER A 9 17.10 -23.87 -28.98
CA SER A 9 16.64 -22.51 -29.28
C SER A 9 15.24 -22.41 -29.92
N ASP A 10 14.28 -23.22 -29.47
CA ASP A 10 12.86 -22.88 -29.62
C ASP A 10 12.44 -21.87 -28.53
N LYS A 11 12.41 -20.60 -28.95
CA LYS A 11 11.44 -19.57 -28.55
C LYS A 11 11.03 -19.61 -27.07
N VAL A 12 11.88 -19.06 -26.20
CA VAL A 12 11.41 -18.55 -24.91
C VAL A 12 10.31 -17.53 -25.22
N PRO A 13 9.05 -17.74 -24.82
CA PRO A 13 8.06 -16.67 -24.92
C PRO A 13 8.61 -15.49 -24.11
N PRO A 14 8.53 -14.24 -24.60
CA PRO A 14 8.81 -13.12 -23.74
C PRO A 14 7.81 -13.23 -22.60
N ASN A 15 8.28 -13.60 -21.42
CA ASN A 15 7.51 -13.43 -20.22
C ASN A 15 7.49 -11.92 -19.98
N THR A 16 6.65 -11.22 -20.74
CA THR A 16 6.23 -9.85 -20.49
C THR A 16 5.37 -9.91 -19.23
N VAL A 17 6.05 -10.02 -18.09
CA VAL A 17 5.55 -9.44 -16.86
C VAL A 17 6.38 -8.19 -16.66
N GLU A 18 6.07 -7.19 -17.48
CA GLU A 18 6.23 -5.80 -17.07
C GLU A 18 5.33 -5.67 -15.83
N GLN A 19 5.91 -5.90 -14.65
CA GLN A 19 5.37 -5.31 -13.43
C GLN A 19 5.63 -3.81 -13.55
N GLU A 20 4.81 -3.14 -14.37
CA GLU A 20 4.42 -1.77 -14.11
C GLU A 20 3.85 -1.78 -12.69
N GLY A 21 4.66 -1.33 -11.73
CA GLY A 21 4.35 -1.41 -10.31
C GLY A 21 3.19 -0.51 -9.98
N THR A 22 1.96 -0.97 -10.19
CA THR A 22 0.83 -0.55 -9.36
C THR A 22 1.20 -1.02 -7.96
N SER A 23 1.67 -0.11 -7.12
CA SER A 23 1.97 -0.45 -5.75
C SER A 23 0.71 -1.05 -5.13
N SER A 24 0.83 -2.05 -4.25
CA SER A 24 -0.35 -2.66 -3.61
C SER A 24 -1.25 -1.65 -2.87
N LEU A 25 -0.77 -0.42 -2.68
CA LEU A 25 -1.51 0.71 -2.11
C LEU A 25 -2.41 1.40 -3.14
N ASP A 26 -2.08 1.42 -4.43
CA ASP A 26 -2.88 2.10 -5.46
C ASP A 26 -4.27 1.47 -5.63
N THR A 27 -4.38 0.17 -5.36
CA THR A 27 -5.63 -0.60 -5.42
C THR A 27 -6.31 -0.79 -4.07
N ALA A 28 -5.74 -0.28 -2.97
CA ALA A 28 -6.33 -0.38 -1.64
C ALA A 28 -7.57 0.52 -1.48
N ALA A 29 -8.40 0.20 -0.48
CA ALA A 29 -9.53 1.04 -0.09
C ALA A 29 -9.05 2.41 0.44
N ASP A 30 -9.89 3.44 0.30
CA ASP A 30 -9.52 4.83 0.58
C ASP A 30 -9.13 5.04 2.06
N ASP A 31 -9.78 4.33 2.98
CA ASP A 31 -9.46 4.34 4.40
C ASP A 31 -8.07 3.75 4.70
N ILE A 32 -7.70 2.68 4.01
CA ILE A 32 -6.37 2.06 4.11
C ILE A 32 -5.29 3.00 3.55
N LYS A 33 -5.53 3.61 2.39
CA LYS A 33 -4.60 4.59 1.79
C LYS A 33 -4.35 5.75 2.74
N LEU A 34 -5.42 6.34 3.26
CA LEU A 34 -5.33 7.45 4.21
C LEU A 34 -4.60 7.05 5.50
N ALA A 35 -4.85 5.84 6.03
CA ALA A 35 -4.13 5.38 7.21
C ALA A 35 -2.63 5.28 6.96
N VAL A 36 -2.21 4.81 5.79
CA VAL A 36 -0.79 4.72 5.40
C VAL A 36 -0.18 6.12 5.26
N ASP A 37 -0.88 7.05 4.61
CA ASP A 37 -0.43 8.45 4.50
C ASP A 37 -0.24 9.10 5.86
N LEU A 38 -1.17 8.88 6.80
CA LEU A 38 -1.09 9.40 8.16
C LEU A 38 0.08 8.80 8.94
N ILE A 39 0.33 7.49 8.81
CA ILE A 39 1.49 6.83 9.43
C ILE A 39 2.78 7.45 8.90
N TYR A 40 2.91 7.56 7.57
CA TYR A 40 4.07 8.17 6.94
C TYR A 40 4.30 9.61 7.42
N LEU A 41 3.22 10.40 7.55
CA LEU A 41 3.29 11.77 8.04
C LEU A 41 3.77 11.83 9.49
N PHE A 42 3.26 10.98 10.38
CA PHE A 42 3.68 10.96 11.79
C PHE A 42 5.15 10.55 11.94
N GLU A 43 5.58 9.53 11.21
CA GLU A 43 6.97 9.06 11.24
C GLU A 43 7.93 10.11 10.67
N SER A 44 7.59 10.72 9.53
CA SER A 44 8.41 11.74 8.88
C SER A 44 8.60 12.98 9.76
N ASN A 45 7.60 13.30 10.59
CA ASN A 45 7.65 14.40 11.55
C ASN A 45 8.14 13.97 12.95
N LYS A 46 8.57 12.71 13.12
CA LYS A 46 9.08 12.15 14.38
C LYS A 46 8.11 12.33 15.55
N ILE A 47 6.82 12.18 15.28
CA ILE A 47 5.78 12.26 16.30
C ILE A 47 5.80 10.98 17.12
N ASP A 48 5.81 11.10 18.45
CA ASP A 48 5.71 9.94 19.34
C ASP A 48 4.36 9.22 19.16
N ALA A 49 4.39 7.88 19.17
CA ALA A 49 3.19 7.08 18.93
C ALA A 49 2.07 7.37 19.93
N GLN A 50 2.38 7.66 21.20
CA GLN A 50 1.35 8.00 22.20
C GLN A 50 0.69 9.34 21.88
N VAL A 51 1.48 10.31 21.41
CA VAL A 51 0.97 11.62 20.97
C VAL A 51 0.11 11.48 19.72
N ALA A 52 0.57 10.68 18.74
CA ALA A 52 -0.19 10.41 17.52
C ALA A 52 -1.54 9.73 17.81
N LEU A 53 -1.56 8.72 18.68
CA LEU A 53 -2.79 8.04 19.09
C LEU A 53 -3.77 9.00 19.79
N SER A 54 -3.27 9.82 20.73
CA SER A 54 -4.09 10.83 21.41
C SER A 54 -4.70 11.84 20.41
N ALA A 55 -3.94 12.29 19.42
CA ALA A 55 -4.45 13.17 18.36
C ALA A 55 -5.49 12.48 17.48
N ILE A 56 -5.28 11.20 17.11
CA ILE A 56 -6.23 10.41 16.31
C ILE A 56 -7.56 10.24 17.06
N GLU A 57 -7.55 10.05 18.38
CA GLU A 57 -8.77 9.97 19.19
C GLU A 57 -9.60 11.26 19.13
N ILE A 58 -8.93 12.42 19.19
CA ILE A 58 -9.58 13.74 19.06
C ILE A 58 -10.20 13.89 17.67
N VAL A 59 -9.45 13.57 16.61
CA VAL A 59 -9.95 13.63 15.22
C VAL A 59 -11.15 12.71 15.03
N LYS A 60 -11.07 11.48 15.54
CA LYS A 60 -12.17 10.52 15.49
C LYS A 60 -13.43 11.07 16.17
N ALA A 61 -13.31 11.65 17.35
CA ALA A 61 -14.45 12.23 18.08
C ALA A 61 -15.10 13.41 17.31
N ASP A 62 -14.30 14.27 16.68
CA ASP A 62 -14.80 15.35 15.82
C ASP A 62 -15.54 14.83 14.58
N LEU A 63 -14.99 13.81 13.90
CA LEU A 63 -15.64 13.17 12.76
C LEU A 63 -16.95 12.49 13.14
N MET A 64 -16.98 11.76 14.25
CA MET A 64 -18.22 11.16 14.78
C MET A 64 -19.27 12.24 15.07
N SER A 65 -18.87 13.33 15.72
CA SER A 65 -19.78 14.46 16.00
C SER A 65 -20.34 15.11 14.73
N LYS A 66 -19.64 15.04 13.60
CA LYS A 66 -20.12 15.54 12.29
C LYS A 66 -21.09 14.57 11.62
N LEU A 67 -20.89 13.26 11.80
CA LEU A 67 -21.84 12.24 11.32
C LEU A 67 -23.15 12.27 12.11
N ASP A 68 -23.09 12.56 13.40
CA ASP A 68 -24.27 12.67 14.26
C ASP A 68 -25.07 13.97 14.01
N LYS A 69 -24.45 14.97 13.37
CA LYS A 69 -25.07 16.26 12.99
C LYS A 69 -25.76 16.25 11.62
N VAL A 70 -25.98 15.08 11.03
CA VAL A 70 -26.82 14.96 9.84
C VAL A 70 -28.29 15.14 10.27
N GLU A 71 -28.71 16.41 10.41
CA GLU A 71 -30.11 16.85 10.43
C GLU A 71 -30.68 16.96 9.01
#